data_AF-A0A7L3X6L2-F1
#
_entry.id   AF-A0A7L3X6L2-F1
#
_cell.length_a   1.000
_cell.length_b   1.000
_cell.length_c   1.000
_cell.angle_alpha   90.00
_cell.angle_beta   90.00
_cell.angle_gamma   90.00
#
_symmetry.space_group_name_H-M   'P 1'
#
loop_
_entity.id
_entity.type
_entity.pdbx_description
1 polymer ?
#
loop_
_entity_poly.entity_id
_entity_poly.type
_entity_poly.pdbx_seq_one_letter_code
_entity_poly.pdbx_strand_id
1 'polypeptide(L)'
;MERLEWCGRWLRAGLAAGQVRRRLPWLLLAIVLLGSALKDGDLVPETPMRNKRNPLNVYFVKVAWAWTFWLLLPFIAVTTYQFAESKFLYGPTKSILTVLQRLSALLVGTAIWYVCTGLFMYIENLTGMCSTSGKLGELRRLYATKQECHQDNGIWNGFDISGHCFLLSYCALMIVEEVAVLEGLSVDQNSKLRVVIDGLFVSLCFLTMIWVFMFLCTAVYFHDFSQKLLGVLTGLSAWYGTYRFWYLKPFSPGLPLPNIPLSSKKYSYSR
;
A
#
# COMPACT_ATOMS: atom_id res chain seq x y z
N MET A 1 22.15 -13.20 15.27
CA MET A 1 22.39 -11.79 14.88
C MET A 1 23.02 -11.71 13.50
N GLU A 2 24.17 -12.35 13.26
CA GLU A 2 24.88 -12.30 11.98
C GLU A 2 24.05 -12.73 10.76
N ARG A 3 23.20 -13.77 10.86
CA ARG A 3 22.33 -14.21 9.74
C ARG A 3 21.34 -13.14 9.28
N LEU A 4 20.83 -12.31 10.19
CA LEU A 4 19.85 -11.26 9.88
C LEU A 4 20.53 -10.08 9.17
N GLU A 5 21.73 -9.72 9.61
CA GLU A 5 22.59 -8.70 8.98
C GLU A 5 23.11 -9.13 7.61
N TRP A 6 23.40 -10.43 7.45
CA TRP A 6 23.76 -11.00 6.16
C TRP A 6 22.57 -10.96 5.19
N CYS A 7 21.40 -11.43 5.63
CA CYS A 7 20.18 -11.39 4.83
C CYS A 7 19.81 -9.94 4.44
N GLY A 8 19.90 -8.99 5.38
CA GLY A 8 19.66 -7.57 5.12
C GLY A 8 20.61 -6.95 4.09
N ARG A 9 21.91 -7.30 4.13
CA ARG A 9 22.88 -6.84 3.12
C ARG A 9 22.60 -7.41 1.72
N TRP A 10 22.33 -8.71 1.62
CA TRP A 10 22.00 -9.35 0.34
C TRP A 10 20.65 -8.87 -0.20
N LEU A 11 19.66 -8.67 0.66
CA LEU A 11 18.38 -8.08 0.27
C LEU A 11 18.56 -6.63 -0.20
N ARG A 12 19.37 -5.81 0.46
CA ARG A 12 19.67 -4.44 -0.01
C ARG A 12 20.43 -4.41 -1.34
N ALA A 13 21.33 -5.36 -1.57
CA ALA A 13 22.09 -5.45 -2.81
C ALA A 13 21.27 -6.05 -3.97
N GLY A 14 20.40 -7.04 -3.70
CA GLY A 14 19.55 -7.70 -4.69
C GLY A 14 18.26 -6.92 -4.98
N LEU A 15 17.69 -6.25 -3.99
CA LEU A 15 16.68 -5.21 -4.16
C LEU A 15 17.43 -3.91 -4.46
N ALA A 16 17.94 -3.77 -5.68
CA ALA A 16 18.18 -2.45 -6.26
C ALA A 16 16.84 -1.69 -6.14
N ALA A 17 16.64 -0.95 -5.05
CA ALA A 17 15.32 -0.47 -4.66
C ALA A 17 14.77 0.48 -5.72
N GLY A 18 15.65 1.14 -6.49
CA GLY A 18 15.32 1.81 -7.74
C GLY A 18 14.63 0.96 -8.82
N GLN A 19 15.03 -0.30 -9.03
CA GLN A 19 14.47 -1.17 -10.07
C GLN A 19 13.15 -1.83 -9.66
N VAL A 20 13.06 -2.31 -8.40
CA VAL A 20 11.81 -2.86 -7.85
C VAL A 20 10.73 -1.78 -7.79
N ARG A 21 11.06 -0.59 -7.30
CA ARG A 21 10.16 0.57 -7.26
C ARG A 21 9.60 0.95 -8.63
N ARG A 22 10.42 0.88 -9.68
CA ARG A 22 9.98 1.18 -11.05
C ARG A 22 9.14 0.06 -11.67
N ARG A 23 9.40 -1.21 -11.31
CA ARG A 23 8.74 -2.39 -11.91
C ARG A 23 7.45 -2.79 -11.20
N LEU A 24 7.32 -2.52 -9.90
CA LEU A 24 6.18 -2.98 -9.10
C LEU A 24 4.81 -2.50 -9.63
N PRO A 25 4.60 -1.22 -10.02
CA PRO A 25 3.31 -0.81 -10.61
C PRO A 25 2.93 -1.63 -11.84
N TRP A 26 3.90 -1.89 -12.72
CA TRP A 26 3.70 -2.70 -13.93
C TRP A 26 3.43 -4.16 -13.62
N LEU A 27 4.12 -4.71 -12.61
CA LEU A 27 3.87 -6.06 -12.12
C LEU A 27 2.43 -6.20 -11.57
N LEU A 28 1.96 -5.24 -10.78
CA LEU A 28 0.60 -5.25 -10.23
C LEU A 28 -0.46 -5.17 -11.35
N LEU A 29 -0.23 -4.34 -12.38
CA LEU A 29 -1.09 -4.29 -13.56
C LEU A 29 -1.09 -5.63 -14.30
N ALA A 30 0.09 -6.19 -14.57
CA ALA A 30 0.21 -7.48 -15.24
C ALA A 30 -0.50 -8.60 -14.45
N ILE A 31 -0.37 -8.62 -13.13
CA ILE A 31 -1.07 -9.60 -12.26
C ILE A 31 -2.59 -9.48 -12.41
N VAL A 32 -3.16 -8.28 -12.47
CA VAL A 32 -4.62 -8.14 -12.63
C VAL A 32 -5.10 -8.48 -14.03
N LEU A 33 -4.34 -8.09 -15.06
CA LEU A 33 -4.69 -8.42 -16.44
C LEU A 33 -4.64 -9.95 -16.66
N LEU A 34 -3.52 -10.58 -16.30
CA LEU A 34 -3.32 -12.03 -16.44
C LEU A 34 -4.24 -12.81 -15.50
N GLY A 35 -4.34 -12.39 -14.24
CA GLY A 35 -5.18 -13.07 -13.25
C GLY A 35 -6.67 -13.01 -13.61
N SER A 36 -7.13 -11.93 -14.22
CA SER A 36 -8.51 -11.85 -14.72
C SER A 36 -8.72 -12.72 -15.95
N ALA A 37 -7.77 -12.75 -16.90
CA ALA A 37 -7.84 -13.66 -18.04
C ALA A 37 -7.86 -15.15 -17.60
N LEU A 38 -7.08 -15.50 -16.58
CA LEU A 38 -7.07 -16.85 -16.01
C LEU A 38 -8.39 -17.19 -15.30
N LYS A 39 -8.98 -16.24 -14.58
CA LYS A 39 -10.29 -16.41 -13.94
C LYS A 39 -11.39 -16.60 -14.99
N ASP A 40 -11.43 -15.76 -16.01
CA ASP A 40 -12.47 -15.78 -17.04
C ASP A 40 -12.36 -17.02 -17.95
N GLY A 41 -11.17 -17.61 -18.06
CA GLY A 41 -10.97 -18.90 -18.72
C GLY A 41 -11.37 -20.12 -17.88
N ASP A 42 -11.73 -19.97 -16.60
CA ASP A 42 -11.93 -21.07 -15.64
C ASP A 42 -10.73 -22.04 -15.53
N LEU A 43 -9.51 -21.55 -15.83
CA LEU A 43 -8.27 -22.34 -15.75
C LEU A 43 -7.77 -22.55 -14.30
N VAL A 44 -8.38 -21.89 -13.32
CA VAL A 44 -7.87 -21.85 -11.94
C VAL A 44 -8.55 -22.93 -11.09
N PRO A 45 -7.78 -23.86 -10.50
CA PRO A 45 -8.36 -24.95 -9.69
C PRO A 45 -9.02 -24.42 -8.41
N GLU A 46 -10.01 -25.18 -7.93
CA GLU A 46 -10.66 -24.99 -6.64
C GLU A 46 -9.65 -25.18 -5.51
N THR A 47 -9.26 -24.09 -4.85
CA THR A 47 -8.36 -24.14 -3.67
C THR A 47 -9.03 -23.49 -2.46
N PRO A 48 -8.57 -23.77 -1.22
CA PRO A 48 -9.07 -23.10 -0.03
C PRO A 48 -9.00 -21.57 -0.08
N MET A 49 -8.14 -21.00 -0.95
CA MET A 49 -8.00 -19.55 -1.14
C MET A 49 -9.22 -18.91 -1.80
N ARG A 50 -10.06 -19.68 -2.50
CA ARG A 50 -11.33 -19.22 -3.05
C ARG A 50 -12.36 -18.92 -1.97
N ASN A 51 -12.22 -19.52 -0.78
CA ASN A 51 -13.16 -19.27 0.31
C ASN A 51 -12.96 -17.86 0.89
N LYS A 52 -13.99 -16.99 0.73
CA LYS A 52 -14.00 -15.62 1.26
C LYS A 52 -13.77 -15.53 2.77
N ARG A 53 -14.06 -16.60 3.51
CA ARG A 53 -13.90 -16.71 4.97
C ARG A 53 -12.55 -17.30 5.40
N ASN A 54 -11.64 -17.57 4.47
CA ASN A 54 -10.29 -18.04 4.81
C ASN A 54 -9.59 -17.04 5.76
N PRO A 55 -8.92 -17.49 6.84
CA PRO A 55 -8.22 -16.62 7.79
C PRO A 55 -7.28 -15.59 7.14
N LEU A 56 -6.60 -15.92 6.04
CA LEU A 56 -5.76 -14.95 5.32
C LEU A 56 -6.59 -13.77 4.77
N ASN A 57 -7.76 -14.03 4.23
CA ASN A 57 -8.61 -12.95 3.71
C ASN A 57 -9.20 -12.10 4.85
N VAL A 58 -9.64 -12.76 5.93
CA VAL A 58 -10.33 -12.09 7.05
C VAL A 58 -9.38 -11.32 7.96
N TYR A 59 -8.21 -11.89 8.30
CA TYR A 59 -7.29 -11.31 9.29
C TYR A 59 -6.05 -10.62 8.69
N PHE A 60 -5.69 -10.90 7.44
CA PHE A 60 -4.57 -10.18 6.81
C PHE A 60 -5.08 -9.04 5.92
N VAL A 61 -6.01 -9.32 5.01
CA VAL A 61 -6.38 -8.30 4.02
C VAL A 61 -7.29 -7.21 4.60
N LYS A 62 -8.29 -7.56 5.42
CA LYS A 62 -9.20 -6.55 6.01
C LYS A 62 -8.49 -5.55 6.90
N VAL A 63 -7.40 -5.95 7.55
CA VAL A 63 -6.58 -5.09 8.42
C VAL A 63 -5.22 -4.80 7.79
N ALA A 64 -5.09 -4.91 6.47
CA ALA A 64 -3.82 -4.69 5.76
C ALA A 64 -3.21 -3.31 6.03
N TRP A 65 -4.06 -2.28 6.15
CA TRP A 65 -3.62 -0.94 6.52
C TRP A 65 -2.97 -0.91 7.91
N ALA A 66 -3.57 -1.58 8.90
CA ALA A 66 -3.05 -1.60 10.27
C ALA A 66 -1.66 -2.23 10.36
N TRP A 67 -1.45 -3.37 9.67
CA TRP A 67 -0.14 -4.02 9.59
C TRP A 67 0.91 -3.14 8.90
N THR A 68 0.51 -2.46 7.82
CA THR A 68 1.37 -1.54 7.08
C THR A 68 1.76 -0.33 7.93
N PHE A 69 0.79 0.27 8.62
CA PHE A 69 0.99 1.38 9.55
C PHE A 69 1.92 0.98 10.70
N TRP A 70 1.68 -0.18 11.33
CA TRP A 70 2.43 -0.66 12.47
C TRP A 70 3.93 -0.84 12.18
N LEU A 71 4.28 -1.32 10.99
CA LEU A 71 5.69 -1.47 10.59
C LEU A 71 6.30 -0.18 10.04
N LEU A 72 5.54 0.61 9.27
CA LEU A 72 6.07 1.85 8.70
C LEU A 72 6.28 2.94 9.75
N LEU A 73 5.46 3.02 10.80
CA LEU A 73 5.61 4.04 11.85
C LEU A 73 6.99 4.03 12.51
N PRO A 74 7.46 2.92 13.11
CA PRO A 74 8.79 2.87 13.71
C PRO A 74 9.89 2.96 12.66
N PHE A 75 9.67 2.40 11.46
CA PHE A 75 10.65 2.48 10.38
C PHE A 75 10.91 3.91 9.93
N ILE A 76 9.86 4.68 9.60
CA ILE A 76 9.96 6.08 9.18
C ILE A 76 10.56 6.93 10.31
N ALA A 77 10.11 6.72 11.56
CA ALA A 77 10.61 7.48 12.70
C ALA A 77 12.13 7.30 12.88
N VAL A 78 12.61 6.06 12.92
CA VAL A 78 14.03 5.75 13.12
C VAL A 78 14.88 6.18 11.94
N THR A 79 14.48 5.86 10.72
CA THR A 79 15.26 6.17 9.51
C THR A 79 15.37 7.67 9.27
N THR A 80 14.27 8.42 9.44
CA THR A 80 14.26 9.88 9.27
C THR A 80 15.10 10.56 10.34
N TYR A 81 15.00 10.13 11.59
CA TYR A 81 15.81 10.69 12.69
C TYR A 81 17.31 10.50 12.42
N GLN A 82 17.71 9.29 12.03
CA GLN A 82 19.10 8.99 11.68
C GLN A 82 19.59 9.73 10.45
N PHE A 83 18.73 9.89 9.44
CA PHE A 83 19.06 10.68 8.26
C PHE A 83 19.30 12.15 8.62
N ALA A 84 18.47 12.73 9.50
CA ALA A 84 18.63 14.10 9.97
C ALA A 84 19.90 14.30 10.81
N GLU A 85 20.23 13.32 11.65
CA GLU A 85 21.44 13.31 12.50
C GLU A 85 22.73 13.17 11.67
N SER A 86 22.81 12.16 10.80
CA SER A 86 23.99 11.86 9.97
C SER A 86 24.41 12.98 9.02
N LYS A 87 23.45 13.77 8.52
CA LYS A 87 23.74 14.92 7.65
C LYS A 87 24.19 16.18 8.41
N PHE A 88 24.24 16.14 9.75
CA PHE A 88 24.69 17.24 10.63
C PHE A 88 24.09 18.62 10.27
N LEU A 89 22.89 18.61 9.69
CA LEU A 89 22.31 19.78 9.02
C LEU A 89 21.29 20.51 9.90
N TYR A 90 20.85 19.87 10.99
CA TYR A 90 19.74 20.33 11.81
C TYR A 90 19.98 20.08 13.31
N GLY A 91 19.64 21.06 14.16
CA GLY A 91 19.60 20.88 15.61
C GLY A 91 18.46 19.94 16.07
N PRO A 92 18.46 19.47 17.33
CA PRO A 92 17.54 18.42 17.82
C PRO A 92 16.06 18.69 17.55
N THR A 93 15.63 19.94 17.70
CA THR A 93 14.25 20.38 17.48
C THR A 93 13.82 20.28 16.02
N LYS A 94 14.70 20.60 15.07
CA LYS A 94 14.42 20.52 13.63
C LYS A 94 14.40 19.07 13.13
N SER A 95 15.20 18.19 13.71
CA SER A 95 15.15 16.75 13.43
C SER A 95 13.80 16.14 13.83
N ILE A 96 13.29 16.47 15.03
CA ILE A 96 11.97 16.01 15.49
C ILE A 96 10.85 16.52 14.58
N LEU A 97 10.88 17.80 14.19
CA LEU A 97 9.89 18.35 13.27
C LEU A 97 9.88 17.63 11.92
N THR A 98 11.06 17.31 11.40
CA THR A 98 11.20 16.54 10.15
C THR A 98 10.61 15.14 10.29
N VAL A 99 10.84 14.46 11.42
CA VAL A 99 10.23 13.15 11.72
C VAL A 99 8.70 13.25 11.76
N LEU A 100 8.14 14.23 12.47
CA LEU A 100 6.69 14.45 12.54
C LEU A 100 6.10 14.76 11.16
N GLN A 101 6.78 15.58 10.36
CA GLN A 101 6.40 15.87 8.98
C GLN A 101 6.40 14.58 8.15
N ARG A 102 7.42 13.73 8.24
CA ARG A 102 7.43 12.43 7.53
C ARG A 102 6.34 11.49 8.01
N LEU A 103 6.09 11.40 9.31
CA LEU A 103 5.02 10.58 9.88
C LEU A 103 3.62 11.02 9.43
N SER A 104 3.44 12.29 9.06
CA SER A 104 2.19 12.75 8.47
C SER A 104 1.84 12.06 7.14
N ALA A 105 2.81 11.40 6.47
CA ALA A 105 2.54 10.55 5.31
C ALA A 105 1.60 9.37 5.66
N LEU A 106 1.67 8.82 6.88
CA LEU A 106 0.77 7.77 7.35
C LEU A 106 -0.63 8.32 7.63
N LEU A 107 -0.74 9.56 8.10
CA LEU A 107 -2.02 10.24 8.24
C LEU A 107 -2.68 10.44 6.87
N VAL A 108 -1.90 10.93 5.89
CA VAL A 108 -2.34 11.07 4.50
C VAL A 108 -2.80 9.73 3.93
N GLY A 109 -2.02 8.66 4.13
CA GLY A 109 -2.41 7.32 3.66
C GLY A 109 -3.71 6.82 4.29
N THR A 110 -3.92 7.10 5.58
CA THR A 110 -5.17 6.76 6.28
C THR A 110 -6.36 7.54 5.70
N ALA A 111 -6.17 8.84 5.42
CA ALA A 111 -7.20 9.68 4.81
C ALA A 111 -7.57 9.20 3.40
N ILE A 112 -6.57 8.87 2.57
CA ILE A 112 -6.78 8.32 1.22
C ILE A 112 -7.55 7.00 1.29
N TRP A 113 -7.14 6.08 2.16
CA TRP A 113 -7.83 4.80 2.35
C TRP A 113 -9.30 5.02 2.74
N TYR A 114 -9.56 5.90 3.72
CA TYR A 114 -10.91 6.19 4.19
C TYR A 114 -11.79 6.82 3.09
N VAL A 115 -11.27 7.81 2.37
CA VAL A 115 -11.99 8.49 1.28
C VAL A 115 -12.27 7.53 0.12
N CYS A 116 -11.28 6.77 -0.33
CA CYS A 116 -11.45 5.83 -1.45
C CYS A 116 -12.44 4.71 -1.10
N THR A 117 -12.34 4.11 0.09
CA THR A 117 -13.28 3.05 0.51
C THR A 117 -14.70 3.59 0.72
N GLY A 118 -14.84 4.79 1.27
CA GLY A 118 -16.13 5.49 1.35
C GLY A 118 -16.73 5.75 -0.02
N LEU A 119 -15.92 6.19 -0.99
CA LEU A 119 -16.34 6.39 -2.38
C LEU A 119 -16.79 5.08 -3.04
N PHE A 120 -16.08 3.97 -2.82
CA PHE A 120 -16.48 2.66 -3.37
C PHE A 120 -17.83 2.21 -2.82
N MET A 121 -18.05 2.36 -1.50
CA MET A 121 -19.35 2.06 -0.88
C MET A 121 -20.46 2.96 -1.43
N TYR A 122 -20.17 4.24 -1.66
CA TYR A 122 -21.12 5.17 -2.26
C TYR A 122 -21.50 4.75 -3.69
N ILE A 123 -20.52 4.40 -4.53
CA ILE A 123 -20.75 3.91 -5.89
C ILE A 123 -21.55 2.59 -5.89
N GLU A 124 -21.25 1.66 -4.99
CA GLU A 124 -22.00 0.40 -4.86
C GLU A 124 -23.46 0.66 -4.49
N ASN A 125 -23.72 1.60 -3.56
CA ASN A 125 -25.07 1.97 -3.17
C ASN A 125 -25.84 2.68 -4.31
N LEU A 126 -25.17 3.52 -5.11
CA LEU A 126 -25.81 4.19 -6.25
C LEU A 126 -26.15 3.24 -7.40
N THR A 127 -25.30 2.25 -7.65
CA THR A 127 -25.44 1.34 -8.79
C THR A 127 -26.22 0.08 -8.46
N GLY A 128 -26.40 -0.21 -7.17
CA GLY A 128 -26.96 -1.48 -6.73
C GLY A 128 -28.47 -1.52 -6.67
N MET A 129 -29.00 -2.72 -6.86
CA MET A 129 -30.40 -3.03 -6.70
C MET A 129 -30.57 -4.17 -5.70
N CYS A 130 -31.53 -4.02 -4.79
CA CYS A 130 -31.91 -5.08 -3.88
C CYS A 130 -32.90 -6.03 -4.55
N SER A 131 -32.54 -7.31 -4.61
CA SER A 131 -33.44 -8.40 -4.99
C SER A 131 -33.90 -9.10 -3.71
N THR A 132 -35.09 -8.78 -3.23
CA THR A 132 -35.73 -9.54 -2.15
C THR A 132 -36.51 -10.71 -2.74
N SER A 133 -36.48 -11.86 -2.08
CA SER A 133 -37.40 -12.96 -2.39
C SER A 133 -38.77 -12.61 -1.79
N GLY A 134 -39.44 -11.63 -2.38
CA GLY A 134 -40.73 -11.13 -1.91
C GLY A 134 -41.87 -12.11 -2.21
N LYS A 135 -42.72 -12.37 -1.22
CA LYS A 135 -44.02 -13.03 -1.42
C LYS A 135 -44.90 -12.15 -2.33
N LEU A 136 -45.64 -12.78 -3.25
CA LEU A 136 -46.53 -12.13 -4.21
C LEU A 136 -47.52 -11.18 -3.50
N GLY A 137 -47.34 -9.86 -3.64
CA GLY A 137 -48.33 -8.86 -3.19
C GLY A 137 -47.83 -7.69 -2.33
N GLU A 138 -46.56 -7.66 -1.90
CA GLU A 138 -46.03 -6.50 -1.16
C GLU A 138 -45.51 -5.37 -2.07
N LEU A 139 -45.74 -4.12 -1.64
CA LEU A 139 -45.26 -2.90 -2.30
C LEU A 139 -43.74 -2.96 -2.46
N ARG A 140 -43.22 -2.72 -3.67
CA ARG A 140 -41.78 -2.73 -3.98
C ARG A 140 -41.05 -1.66 -3.16
N ARG A 141 -40.55 -2.03 -1.96
CA ARG A 141 -39.73 -1.16 -1.11
C ARG A 141 -38.44 -0.83 -1.87
N LEU A 142 -38.20 0.45 -2.12
CA LEU A 142 -36.94 0.95 -2.66
C LEU A 142 -35.93 0.98 -1.53
N TYR A 143 -34.94 0.09 -1.58
CA TYR A 143 -33.81 0.08 -0.66
C TYR A 143 -32.74 1.04 -1.18
N ALA A 144 -32.33 2.00 -0.35
CA ALA A 144 -31.33 3.00 -0.74
C ALA A 144 -29.90 2.49 -0.46
N THR A 145 -29.76 1.52 0.44
CA THR A 145 -28.45 0.99 0.83
C THR A 145 -28.40 -0.54 0.86
N LYS A 146 -27.21 -1.07 0.60
CA LYS A 146 -26.89 -2.50 0.76
C LYS A 146 -27.21 -3.04 2.16
N GLN A 147 -27.00 -2.22 3.20
CA GLN A 147 -27.25 -2.62 4.57
C GLN A 147 -28.73 -2.86 4.86
N GLU A 148 -29.61 -1.96 4.42
CA GLU A 148 -31.07 -2.12 4.56
C GLU A 148 -31.56 -3.35 3.77
N CYS A 149 -31.03 -3.56 2.57
CA CYS A 149 -31.36 -4.74 1.77
C CYS A 149 -31.03 -6.04 2.47
N HIS A 150 -29.84 -6.13 3.10
CA HIS A 150 -29.42 -7.33 3.83
C HIS A 150 -30.19 -7.53 5.14
N GLN A 151 -30.65 -6.47 5.80
CA GLN A 151 -31.50 -6.58 6.99
C GLN A 151 -32.82 -7.28 6.67
N ASP A 152 -33.37 -7.06 5.47
CA ASP A 152 -34.59 -7.71 5.00
C ASP A 152 -34.31 -9.01 4.21
N ASN A 153 -33.17 -9.66 4.46
CA ASN A 153 -32.69 -10.90 3.80
C ASN A 153 -32.64 -10.81 2.26
N GLY A 154 -32.52 -9.60 1.71
CA GLY A 154 -32.33 -9.36 0.30
C GLY A 154 -30.90 -9.63 -0.17
N ILE A 155 -30.77 -9.90 -1.47
CA ILE A 155 -29.49 -10.01 -2.16
C ILE A 155 -29.23 -8.68 -2.88
N TRP A 156 -28.15 -8.00 -2.52
CA TRP A 156 -27.71 -6.77 -3.16
C TRP A 156 -26.85 -7.08 -4.38
N ASN A 157 -27.29 -6.62 -5.56
CA ASN A 157 -26.55 -6.72 -6.80
C ASN A 157 -26.14 -5.31 -7.24
N GLY A 158 -24.89 -4.92 -6.98
CA GLY A 158 -24.36 -3.62 -7.34
C GLY A 158 -22.92 -3.70 -7.84
N PHE A 159 -22.41 -2.59 -8.38
CA PHE A 159 -21.06 -2.52 -8.89
C PHE A 159 -20.07 -2.32 -7.73
N ASP A 160 -19.53 -3.42 -7.22
CA ASP A 160 -18.59 -3.45 -6.08
C ASP A 160 -17.13 -3.37 -6.58
N ILE A 161 -16.56 -2.17 -6.56
CA ILE A 161 -15.14 -1.95 -6.88
C ILE A 161 -14.28 -2.68 -5.84
N SER A 162 -13.27 -3.43 -6.29
CA SER A 162 -12.47 -4.24 -5.38
C SER A 162 -11.58 -3.39 -4.47
N GLY A 163 -12.08 -3.14 -3.25
CA GLY A 163 -11.31 -2.46 -2.19
C GLY A 163 -10.05 -3.21 -1.78
N HIS A 164 -10.00 -4.54 -1.97
CA HIS A 164 -8.84 -5.38 -1.69
C HIS A 164 -7.72 -5.13 -2.72
N CYS A 165 -8.07 -5.06 -4.01
CA CYS A 165 -7.12 -4.69 -5.07
C CYS A 165 -6.56 -3.27 -4.83
N PHE A 166 -7.40 -2.32 -4.47
CA PHE A 166 -6.98 -0.97 -4.09
C PHE A 166 -6.01 -0.98 -2.90
N LEU A 167 -6.42 -1.53 -1.76
CA LEU A 167 -5.67 -1.42 -0.52
C LEU A 167 -4.31 -2.14 -0.59
N LEU A 168 -4.30 -3.36 -1.15
CA LEU A 168 -3.07 -4.17 -1.24
C LEU A 168 -2.05 -3.55 -2.20
N SER A 169 -2.49 -3.06 -3.36
CA SER A 169 -1.60 -2.37 -4.31
C SER A 169 -1.05 -1.08 -3.72
N TYR A 170 -1.89 -0.28 -3.07
CA TYR A 170 -1.50 0.98 -2.43
C TYR A 170 -0.48 0.75 -1.30
N CYS A 171 -0.74 -0.19 -0.38
CA CYS A 171 0.18 -0.53 0.71
C CYS A 171 1.54 -1.03 0.18
N ALA A 172 1.55 -1.93 -0.81
CA ALA A 172 2.79 -2.45 -1.38
C ALA A 172 3.65 -1.34 -2.02
N LEU A 173 3.02 -0.43 -2.77
CA LEU A 173 3.71 0.71 -3.38
C LEU A 173 4.23 1.70 -2.33
N MET A 174 3.44 1.99 -1.30
CA MET A 174 3.83 2.86 -0.19
C MET A 174 5.06 2.32 0.56
N ILE A 175 5.07 1.02 0.88
CA ILE A 175 6.20 0.39 1.57
C ILE A 175 7.48 0.51 0.73
N VAL A 176 7.40 0.22 -0.57
CA VAL A 176 8.58 0.27 -1.46
C VAL A 176 9.12 1.70 -1.62
N GLU A 177 8.27 2.73 -1.60
CA GLU A 177 8.74 4.12 -1.58
C GLU A 177 9.43 4.47 -0.27
N GLU A 178 8.81 4.19 0.88
CA GLU A 178 9.38 4.56 2.19
C GLU A 178 10.71 3.85 2.45
N VAL A 179 10.82 2.58 2.04
CA VAL A 179 12.05 1.79 2.16
C VAL A 179 13.22 2.36 1.34
N ALA A 180 12.96 3.16 0.30
CA ALA A 180 14.01 3.73 -0.55
C ALA A 180 14.97 4.66 0.22
N VAL A 181 14.58 5.19 1.39
CA VAL A 181 15.46 5.99 2.27
C VAL A 181 16.77 5.26 2.61
N LEU A 182 16.75 3.92 2.63
CA LEU A 182 17.93 3.11 2.92
C LEU A 182 19.04 3.23 1.86
N GLU A 183 18.73 3.64 0.62
CA GLU A 183 19.74 3.89 -0.42
C GLU A 183 20.64 5.08 -0.07
N GLY A 184 20.12 6.06 0.67
CA GLY A 184 20.83 7.29 1.05
C GLY A 184 21.33 7.30 2.49
N LEU A 185 21.03 6.27 3.29
CA LEU A 185 21.40 6.18 4.70
C LEU A 185 22.75 5.49 4.88
N SER A 186 23.76 6.24 5.31
CA SER A 186 25.00 5.70 5.86
C SER A 186 24.78 5.34 7.33
N VAL A 187 24.25 4.14 7.59
CA VAL A 187 24.21 3.60 8.95
C VAL A 187 25.65 3.20 9.28
N ASP A 188 26.38 3.99 10.06
CA ASP A 188 27.80 3.70 10.32
C ASP A 188 28.25 3.75 11.78
N GLN A 189 27.41 4.23 12.71
CA GLN A 189 27.88 4.49 14.08
C GLN A 189 27.26 3.63 15.19
N ASN A 190 26.11 2.97 14.98
CA ASN A 190 25.44 2.20 16.04
C ASN A 190 24.97 0.82 15.57
N SER A 191 25.63 -0.23 16.07
CA SER A 191 25.33 -1.64 15.72
C SER A 191 23.93 -2.08 16.15
N LYS A 192 23.46 -1.66 17.32
CA LYS A 192 22.11 -2.00 17.80
C LYS A 192 21.03 -1.40 16.90
N LEU A 193 21.22 -0.15 16.49
CA LEU A 193 20.26 0.54 15.63
C LEU A 193 20.23 -0.03 14.21
N ARG A 194 21.40 -0.42 13.68
CA ARG A 194 21.50 -1.14 12.40
C ARG A 194 20.64 -2.40 12.43
N VAL A 195 20.75 -3.21 13.48
CA VAL A 195 19.94 -4.44 13.64
C VAL A 195 18.44 -4.13 13.65
N VAL A 196 18.01 -3.06 14.33
CA VAL A 196 16.60 -2.64 14.36
C VAL A 196 16.11 -2.23 12.96
N ILE A 197 16.87 -1.39 12.26
CA ILE A 197 16.51 -0.94 10.90
C ILE A 197 16.46 -2.13 9.92
N ASP A 198 17.46 -3.02 9.98
CA ASP A 198 17.54 -4.21 9.14
C ASP A 198 16.35 -5.15 9.43
N GLY A 199 16.01 -5.36 10.70
CA GLY A 199 14.86 -6.16 11.11
C GLY A 199 13.53 -5.59 10.62
N LEU A 200 13.32 -4.27 10.75
CA LEU A 200 12.14 -3.59 10.22
C LEU A 200 12.07 -3.68 8.68
N PHE A 201 13.19 -3.49 8.01
CA PHE A 201 13.29 -3.63 6.55
C PHE A 201 12.93 -5.03 6.06
N VAL A 202 13.48 -6.08 6.68
CA VAL A 202 13.15 -7.47 6.35
C VAL A 202 11.66 -7.73 6.60
N SER A 203 11.11 -7.22 7.70
CA SER A 203 9.68 -7.36 8.02
C SER A 203 8.79 -6.67 6.99
N LEU A 204 9.16 -5.47 6.54
CA LEU A 204 8.46 -4.72 5.48
C LEU A 204 8.54 -5.44 4.12
N CYS A 205 9.69 -6.03 3.78
CA CYS A 205 9.84 -6.85 2.58
C CYS A 205 8.91 -8.08 2.64
N PHE A 206 8.90 -8.78 3.78
CA PHE A 206 8.01 -9.92 4.00
C PHE A 206 6.53 -9.52 3.90
N LEU A 207 6.15 -8.40 4.52
CA LEU A 207 4.80 -7.88 4.44
C LEU A 207 4.41 -7.52 2.99
N THR A 208 5.33 -6.91 2.23
CA THR A 208 5.11 -6.60 0.80
C THR A 208 4.90 -7.87 -0.03
N MET A 209 5.66 -8.93 0.23
CA MET A 209 5.45 -10.22 -0.45
C MET A 209 4.07 -10.80 -0.15
N ILE A 210 3.61 -10.71 1.11
CA ILE A 210 2.25 -11.12 1.49
C ILE A 210 1.21 -10.29 0.72
N TRP A 211 1.39 -8.97 0.60
CA TRP A 211 0.47 -8.12 -0.14
C TRP A 211 0.40 -8.48 -1.62
N VAL A 212 1.54 -8.71 -2.28
CA VAL A 212 1.58 -9.13 -3.68
C VAL A 212 0.93 -10.51 -3.85
N PHE A 213 1.16 -11.44 -2.92
CA PHE A 213 0.52 -12.77 -2.96
C PHE A 213 -1.00 -12.68 -2.77
N MET A 214 -1.49 -11.96 -1.76
CA MET A 214 -2.92 -11.78 -1.55
C MET A 214 -3.59 -11.01 -2.68
N PHE A 215 -2.87 -10.09 -3.30
CA PHE A 215 -3.31 -9.38 -4.49
C PHE A 215 -3.46 -10.33 -5.68
N LEU A 216 -2.50 -11.23 -5.90
CA LEU A 216 -2.59 -12.29 -6.90
C LEU A 216 -3.80 -13.20 -6.63
N CYS A 217 -3.99 -13.68 -5.40
CA CYS A 217 -5.17 -14.47 -5.03
C CYS A 217 -6.47 -13.71 -5.32
N THR A 218 -6.51 -12.41 -5.05
CA THR A 218 -7.67 -11.57 -5.36
C THR A 218 -7.92 -11.46 -6.86
N ALA A 219 -6.85 -11.31 -7.64
CA ALA A 219 -6.93 -11.23 -9.10
C ALA A 219 -7.47 -12.51 -9.74
N VAL A 220 -7.15 -13.69 -9.20
CA VAL A 220 -7.57 -14.98 -9.79
C VAL A 220 -8.89 -15.52 -9.23
N TYR A 221 -9.28 -15.21 -7.99
CA TYR A 221 -10.45 -15.84 -7.34
C TYR A 221 -11.68 -14.94 -7.14
N PHE A 222 -11.53 -13.62 -7.07
CA PHE A 222 -12.62 -12.72 -6.62
C PHE A 222 -12.90 -11.61 -7.64
N HIS A 223 -14.09 -10.99 -7.61
CA HIS A 223 -14.51 -9.85 -8.46
C HIS A 223 -14.42 -10.04 -9.98
N ASP A 224 -15.12 -9.19 -10.72
CA ASP A 224 -15.04 -9.13 -12.18
C ASP A 224 -13.86 -8.26 -12.64
N PHE A 225 -13.46 -8.41 -13.91
CA PHE A 225 -12.30 -7.72 -14.48
C PHE A 225 -12.32 -6.20 -14.23
N SER A 226 -13.43 -5.54 -14.56
CA SER A 226 -13.57 -4.08 -14.42
C SER A 226 -13.48 -3.61 -12.97
N GLN A 227 -14.09 -4.35 -12.04
CA GLN A 227 -14.06 -4.06 -10.61
C GLN A 227 -12.64 -4.17 -10.03
N LYS A 228 -11.87 -5.17 -10.46
CA LYS A 228 -10.44 -5.31 -10.09
C LYS A 228 -9.63 -4.16 -10.66
N LEU A 229 -9.76 -3.91 -11.96
CA LEU A 229 -8.98 -2.91 -12.68
C LEU A 229 -9.16 -1.52 -12.06
N LEU A 230 -10.40 -1.11 -11.76
CA LEU A 230 -10.68 0.16 -11.10
C LEU A 230 -10.07 0.25 -9.70
N GLY A 231 -10.11 -0.84 -8.92
CA GLY A 231 -9.46 -0.90 -7.62
C GLY A 231 -7.95 -0.66 -7.72
N VAL A 232 -7.27 -1.37 -8.63
CA VAL A 232 -5.82 -1.20 -8.87
C VAL A 232 -5.49 0.19 -9.37
N LEU A 233 -6.21 0.70 -10.37
CA LEU A 233 -5.97 2.03 -10.91
C LEU A 233 -6.14 3.11 -9.85
N THR A 234 -7.09 2.96 -8.94
CA THR A 234 -7.25 3.87 -7.79
C THR A 234 -6.02 3.82 -6.88
N GLY A 235 -5.50 2.63 -6.57
CA GLY A 235 -4.31 2.47 -5.72
C GLY A 235 -3.05 3.07 -6.37
N LEU A 236 -2.85 2.82 -7.66
CA LEU A 236 -1.75 3.42 -8.44
C LEU A 236 -1.88 4.94 -8.53
N SER A 237 -3.09 5.45 -8.76
CA SER A 237 -3.36 6.89 -8.84
C SER A 237 -3.10 7.58 -7.51
N ALA A 238 -3.52 6.99 -6.39
CA ALA A 238 -3.25 7.48 -5.05
C ALA A 238 -1.74 7.53 -4.74
N TRP A 239 -1.01 6.46 -5.07
CA TRP A 239 0.45 6.41 -4.93
C TRP A 239 1.14 7.46 -5.81
N TYR A 240 0.75 7.56 -7.08
CA TYR A 240 1.35 8.51 -8.01
C TYR A 240 1.07 9.96 -7.57
N GLY A 241 -0.18 10.27 -7.23
CA GLY A 241 -0.57 11.60 -6.75
C GLY A 241 0.16 12.02 -5.48
N THR A 242 0.41 11.09 -4.56
CA THR A 242 1.20 11.35 -3.34
C THR A 242 2.69 11.42 -3.66
N TYR A 243 3.33 10.28 -3.94
CA TYR A 243 4.79 10.16 -4.02
C TYR A 243 5.42 10.77 -5.28
N ARG A 244 4.68 10.90 -6.38
CA ARG A 244 5.24 11.43 -7.65
C ARG A 244 4.84 12.87 -7.94
N PHE A 245 3.86 13.42 -7.21
CA PHE A 245 3.38 14.78 -7.46
C PHE A 245 3.34 15.64 -6.18
N TRP A 246 2.55 15.26 -5.18
CA TRP A 246 2.32 16.11 -4.02
C TRP A 246 3.51 16.15 -3.06
N TYR A 247 4.13 15.00 -2.78
CA TYR A 247 5.25 14.86 -1.85
C TYR A 247 6.54 15.57 -2.30
N LEU A 248 6.55 16.08 -3.54
CA LEU A 248 7.60 16.95 -4.08
C LEU A 248 7.44 18.41 -3.65
N LYS A 249 6.29 18.80 -3.08
CA LYS A 249 5.97 20.17 -2.70
C LYS A 249 6.35 20.46 -1.25
N PRO A 250 6.67 21.72 -0.89
CA PRO A 250 7.15 22.08 0.46
C PRO A 250 6.12 21.86 1.58
N PHE A 251 4.81 21.98 1.28
CA PHE A 251 3.72 21.80 2.26
C PHE A 251 3.27 20.35 2.44
N SER A 252 4.01 19.40 1.88
CA SER A 252 3.67 17.98 1.92
C SER A 252 4.47 17.25 3.02
N PRO A 253 4.14 15.98 3.31
CA PRO A 253 4.99 15.12 4.12
C PRO A 253 6.44 14.98 3.59
N GLY A 254 6.71 15.32 2.33
CA GLY A 254 8.02 15.21 1.69
C GLY A 254 8.30 13.84 1.07
N LEU A 255 9.50 13.63 0.54
CA LEU A 255 9.98 12.32 0.08
C LEU A 255 10.91 11.66 1.12
N PRO A 256 10.94 10.31 1.17
CA PRO A 256 11.88 9.58 2.03
C PRO A 256 13.34 9.90 1.71
N LEU A 257 13.66 10.00 0.41
CA LEU A 257 14.93 10.52 -0.09
C LEU A 257 14.73 11.98 -0.51
N PRO A 258 15.34 12.96 0.18
CA PRO A 258 15.33 14.32 -0.33
C PRO A 258 16.10 14.39 -1.64
N ASN A 259 15.47 14.95 -2.68
CA ASN A 259 16.18 15.36 -3.89
C ASN A 259 17.24 16.38 -3.45
N ILE A 260 18.49 15.96 -3.33
CA ILE A 260 19.60 16.89 -3.17
C ILE A 260 19.56 17.77 -4.42
N PRO A 261 19.36 19.10 -4.31
CA PRO A 261 19.45 19.96 -5.47
C PRO A 261 20.84 19.76 -6.08
N LEU A 262 20.91 19.43 -7.36
CA LEU A 262 22.14 19.25 -8.15
C LEU A 262 23.08 20.48 -8.17
N SER A 263 22.73 21.56 -7.46
CA SER A 263 23.47 22.81 -7.42
C SER A 263 24.77 22.77 -6.60
N SER A 264 25.02 21.76 -5.75
CA SER A 264 26.25 21.76 -4.93
C SER A 264 27.44 21.02 -5.55
N LYS A 265 27.29 20.38 -6.72
CA LYS A 265 28.42 19.73 -7.42
C LYS A 265 29.22 20.67 -8.34
N LYS A 266 28.86 21.96 -8.43
CA LYS A 266 29.48 22.90 -9.38
C LYS A 266 30.64 23.76 -8.85
N TYR A 267 31.00 23.67 -7.56
CA TYR A 267 32.04 24.53 -6.98
C TYR A 267 33.33 23.82 -6.50
N SER A 268 33.49 22.51 -6.75
CA SER A 268 34.72 21.79 -6.33
C SER A 268 35.67 21.42 -7.49
N TYR A 269 35.46 22.00 -8.68
CA TYR A 269 36.41 21.95 -9.80
C TYR A 269 36.60 23.35 -10.37
N SER A 270 37.26 24.21 -9.62
CA SER A 270 37.97 25.35 -10.20
C SER A 270 39.01 25.89 -9.20
N ARG A 271 40.26 25.50 -9.48
CA ARG A 271 41.54 26.04 -9.00
C ARG A 271 41.94 25.74 -7.56
#